data_AF-A0A1X1YGW0-F1
#
_entry.id   AF-A0A1X1YGW0-F1
#
_cell.length_a   1.000
_cell.length_b   1.000
_cell.length_c   1.000
_cell.angle_alpha   90.00
_cell.angle_beta   90.00
_cell.angle_gamma   90.00
#
_symmetry.space_group_name_H-M   'P 1'
#
loop_
_entity.id
_entity.type
_entity.pdbx_description
1 polymer ?
#
loop_
_entity_poly.entity_id
_entity_poly.type
_entity_poly.pdbx_seq_one_letter_code
_entity_poly.pdbx_strand_id
1 'polypeptide(L)'
;MDLGLANAATVVIASQSLVGRATSIGVDGNDPYHLMDAIAEHFGHPAQMPRAGLPDEIGPVMTFLASLRNSYMTGANINVDGGSDFT
;
A
#
# COMPACT_ATOMS: atom_id res chain seq x y z
N MET A 1 -5.09 -27.15 -2.57
CA MET A 1 -6.27 -26.39 -2.12
C MET A 1 -5.97 -24.95 -2.45
N ASP A 2 -6.56 -24.46 -3.54
CA ASP A 2 -6.42 -23.07 -3.96
C ASP A 2 -7.20 -22.22 -2.94
N LEU A 3 -6.46 -21.64 -2.00
CA LEU A 3 -7.01 -20.68 -1.05
C LEU A 3 -7.32 -19.43 -1.88
N GLY A 4 -8.57 -19.37 -2.36
CA GLY A 4 -9.09 -18.33 -3.25
C GLY A 4 -8.36 -17.02 -3.07
N LEU A 5 -7.45 -16.75 -4.01
CA LEU A 5 -6.66 -15.54 -4.07
C LEU A 5 -7.62 -14.37 -4.25
N ALA A 6 -8.04 -13.81 -3.12
CA ALA A 6 -8.56 -12.47 -3.06
C ALA A 6 -7.42 -11.55 -3.54
N ASN A 7 -7.47 -11.24 -4.84
CA ASN A 7 -7.22 -9.98 -5.54
C ASN A 7 -7.03 -8.71 -4.69
N ALA A 8 -6.19 -8.74 -3.66
CA ALA A 8 -5.58 -7.58 -3.06
C ALA A 8 -4.40 -7.17 -3.95
N ALA A 9 -4.72 -6.47 -5.03
CA ALA A 9 -3.76 -5.75 -5.85
C ALA A 9 -2.81 -4.95 -4.95
N THR A 10 -1.50 -5.19 -5.04
CA THR A 10 -0.42 -4.23 -4.74
C THR A 10 -0.75 -3.19 -3.64
N VAL A 11 -1.16 -3.62 -2.44
CA VAL A 11 -1.47 -2.66 -1.37
C VAL A 11 -0.20 -2.44 -0.56
N VAL A 12 0.52 -1.37 -0.90
CA VAL A 12 1.70 -0.91 -0.15
C VAL A 12 1.30 -0.15 1.13
N ILE A 13 0.00 0.12 1.35
CA ILE A 13 -0.47 0.91 2.52
C ILE A 13 -0.88 0.02 3.69
N ALA A 14 -0.38 0.31 4.90
CA ALA A 14 -0.69 -0.32 6.18
C ALA A 14 -2.13 -0.04 6.66
N SER A 15 -3.12 -0.49 5.88
CA SER A 15 -4.53 -0.44 6.24
C SER A 15 -4.86 -1.40 7.39
N GLN A 16 -5.95 -1.15 8.12
CA GLN A 16 -6.36 -2.03 9.22
C GLN A 16 -6.53 -3.50 8.81
N SER A 17 -7.04 -3.76 7.60
CA SER A 17 -7.19 -5.12 7.08
C SER A 17 -5.83 -5.78 6.81
N LEU A 18 -4.87 -5.03 6.25
CA LEU A 18 -3.51 -5.53 6.02
C LEU A 18 -2.79 -5.82 7.34
N VAL A 19 -2.88 -4.90 8.31
CA VAL A 19 -2.31 -5.07 9.66
C VAL A 19 -2.90 -6.30 10.34
N GLY A 20 -4.23 -6.46 10.30
CA GLY A 20 -4.91 -7.62 10.86
C GLY A 20 -4.50 -8.93 10.17
N ARG A 21 -4.30 -8.91 8.85
CA ARG A 21 -3.82 -10.06 8.11
C ARG A 21 -2.37 -10.42 8.46
N ALA A 22 -1.46 -9.45 8.51
CA ALA A 22 -0.07 -9.65 8.90
C ALA A 22 0.03 -10.27 10.30
N THR A 23 -0.74 -9.73 11.25
CA THR A 23 -0.82 -10.27 12.61
C THR A 23 -1.30 -11.73 12.62
N SER A 24 -2.27 -12.09 11.77
CA SER A 24 -2.78 -13.47 11.67
C SER A 24 -1.76 -14.50 11.18
N ILE A 25 -0.67 -14.06 10.54
CA ILE A 25 0.41 -14.91 10.05
C ILE A 25 1.70 -14.76 10.86
N GLY A 26 1.65 -14.07 12.00
CA GLY A 26 2.79 -13.91 12.92
C GLY A 26 3.75 -12.78 12.57
N VAL A 27 3.38 -11.89 11.66
CA VAL A 27 4.15 -10.67 11.31
C VAL A 27 3.66 -9.50 12.17
N ASP A 28 4.57 -8.68 12.69
CA ASP A 28 4.19 -7.43 13.35
C ASP A 28 3.61 -6.46 12.32
N GLY A 29 2.28 -6.38 12.28
CA GLY A 29 1.58 -5.52 11.34
C GLY A 29 1.72 -4.02 11.62
N ASN A 30 2.29 -3.61 12.76
CA ASN A 30 2.52 -2.19 13.04
C ASN A 30 3.90 -1.70 12.60
N ASP A 31 4.81 -2.61 12.26
CA ASP A 31 6.11 -2.25 11.68
C ASP A 31 6.00 -2.22 10.15
N PRO A 32 6.09 -1.02 9.52
CA PRO A 32 5.95 -0.91 8.08
C PRO A 32 7.09 -1.60 7.31
N TYR A 33 8.25 -1.84 7.93
CA TYR A 33 9.35 -2.59 7.31
C TYR A 33 9.04 -4.08 7.30
N HIS A 34 8.61 -4.65 8.43
CA HIS A 34 8.20 -6.06 8.49
C HIS A 34 6.98 -6.36 7.60
N LEU A 35 6.05 -5.41 7.46
CA LEU A 35 4.98 -5.53 6.47
C LEU A 35 5.53 -5.65 5.04
N MET A 36 6.55 -4.86 4.69
CA MET A 36 7.14 -4.92 3.36
C MET A 36 7.93 -6.21 3.14
N ASP A 37 8.64 -6.71 4.15
CA ASP A 37 9.31 -8.02 4.09
C ASP A 37 8.29 -9.14 3.83
N ALA A 38 7.16 -9.13 4.53
CA ALA A 38 6.08 -10.09 4.33
C ALA A 38 5.43 -9.95 2.93
N ILE A 39 5.30 -8.72 2.41
CA ILE A 39 4.82 -8.48 1.04
C ILE A 39 5.81 -9.05 0.01
N ALA A 40 7.11 -8.81 0.21
CA ALA A 40 8.15 -9.35 -0.65
C ALA A 40 8.13 -10.88 -0.66
N GLU A 41 8.03 -11.51 0.52
CA GLU A 41 7.99 -12.96 0.68
C GLU A 41 6.77 -13.60 -0.01
N HIS A 42 5.58 -13.02 0.19
CA HIS A 42 4.34 -13.66 -0.24
C HIS A 42 3.84 -13.24 -1.64
N PHE A 43 4.24 -12.06 -2.13
CA PHE A 43 3.71 -11.49 -3.37
C PHE A 43 4.79 -11.13 -4.40
N GLY A 44 6.07 -11.05 -4.03
CA GLY A 44 7.20 -10.86 -4.97
C GLY A 44 7.30 -9.48 -5.63
N HIS A 45 6.50 -8.50 -5.22
CA HIS A 45 6.48 -7.13 -5.77
C HIS A 45 6.63 -6.09 -4.65
N PRO A 46 7.83 -5.97 -4.02
CA PRO A 46 8.05 -4.94 -3.02
C PRO A 46 8.16 -3.55 -3.65
N ALA A 47 7.76 -2.52 -2.90
CA ALA A 47 8.03 -1.15 -3.28
C ALA A 47 9.53 -0.84 -3.19
N GLN A 48 10.00 0.12 -4.00
CA GLN A 48 11.38 0.60 -4.00
C GLN A 48 11.70 1.31 -2.69
N MET A 49 10.70 1.99 -2.11
CA MET A 49 10.75 2.34 -0.69
C MET A 49 10.60 1.05 0.12
N PRO A 50 11.59 0.69 0.97
CA PRO A 50 11.64 -0.62 1.63
C PRO A 50 10.69 -0.71 2.84
N ARG A 51 9.49 -0.11 2.75
CA ARG A 51 8.48 -0.09 3.79
C ARG A 51 7.09 0.09 3.20
N ALA A 52 6.08 -0.39 3.91
CA ALA A 52 4.71 0.00 3.68
C ALA A 52 4.53 1.51 3.88
N GLY A 53 3.68 2.12 3.05
CA GLY A 53 3.15 3.47 3.27
C GLY A 53 2.11 3.48 4.39
N LEU A 54 1.96 4.62 5.04
CA LEU A 54 1.01 4.80 6.13
C LEU A 54 -0.25 5.54 5.66
N PRO A 55 -1.43 5.32 6.28
CA PRO A 55 -2.64 6.08 5.98
C PRO A 55 -2.45 7.60 6.04
N ASP A 56 -1.63 8.07 6.98
CA ASP A 56 -1.32 9.49 7.15
C ASP A 56 -0.46 10.08 6.03
N GLU A 57 0.17 9.23 5.20
CA GLU A 57 0.98 9.65 4.05
C GLU A 57 0.16 9.73 2.76
N ILE A 58 -0.86 8.89 2.60
CA ILE A 58 -1.78 8.96 1.45
C ILE A 58 -2.88 10.01 1.64
N GLY A 59 -3.29 10.27 2.89
CA GLY A 59 -4.33 11.25 3.23
C GLY A 59 -4.08 12.67 2.67
N PRO A 60 -2.87 13.24 2.77
CA PRO A 60 -2.55 14.53 2.19
C PRO A 60 -2.71 14.58 0.66
N VAL A 61 -2.35 13.51 -0.06
CA VAL A 61 -2.53 13.43 -1.52
C VAL A 61 -4.01 13.43 -1.86
N MET A 62 -4.82 12.62 -1.16
CA MET A 62 -6.27 12.60 -1.34
C MET A 62 -6.90 13.96 -1.04
N THR A 63 -6.45 14.62 0.03
CA THR A 63 -6.92 15.96 0.42
C THR A 63 -6.60 16.99 -0.67
N PHE A 64 -5.40 16.94 -1.25
CA PHE A 64 -5.04 17.82 -2.35
C PHE A 64 -5.91 17.57 -3.59
N LEU A 65 -6.07 16.30 -3.98
CA LEU A 65 -6.87 15.91 -5.15
C LEU A 65 -8.34 16.33 -5.03
N ALA A 66 -8.90 16.27 -3.82
CA ALA A 66 -10.28 16.71 -3.53
C ALA A 66 -10.41 18.24 -3.34
N SER A 67 -9.31 18.97 -3.22
CA SER A 67 -9.35 20.41 -2.94
C SER A 67 -9.53 21.25 -4.21
N LEU A 68 -10.00 22.49 -4.02
CA LEU A 68 -10.03 23.51 -5.08
C LEU A 68 -8.65 23.84 -5.67
N ARG A 69 -7.55 23.45 -4.98
CA ARG A 69 -6.20 23.62 -5.52
C ARG A 69 -5.90 22.65 -6.66
N ASN A 70 -6.60 21.52 -6.72
CA ASN A 70 -6.60 20.62 -7.85
C ASN A 70 -7.68 21.02 -8.88
N SER A 71 -7.53 22.20 -9.48
CA SER A 71 -8.55 22.76 -10.38
C SER A 71 -8.48 22.25 -11.82
N TYR A 72 -7.40 21.56 -12.19
CA TYR A 72 -7.12 21.25 -13.59
C TYR A 72 -6.51 19.85 -13.84
N MET A 73 -6.45 18.98 -12.83
CA MET A 73 -6.13 17.56 -13.05
C MET A 73 -7.39 16.71 -12.92
N THR A 74 -7.68 15.96 -13.98
CA THR A 74 -8.80 15.03 -14.07
C THR A 74 -8.43 13.89 -15.03
N GLY A 75 -9.10 12.74 -14.89
CA GLY A 75 -8.87 11.57 -15.74
C GLY A 75 -7.52 10.87 -15.57
N ALA A 76 -6.74 11.24 -14.54
CA ALA A 76 -5.43 10.66 -14.25
C ALA A 76 -5.50 9.70 -13.06
N ASN A 77 -4.71 8.63 -13.13
CA ASN A 77 -4.39 7.78 -11.98
C ASN A 77 -3.10 8.30 -11.34
N ILE A 78 -3.09 8.47 -10.02
CA ILE A 78 -1.93 8.96 -9.27
C ILE A 78 -1.43 7.84 -8.36
N ASN A 79 -0.21 7.36 -8.61
CA ASN A 79 0.44 6.37 -7.77
C ASN A 79 0.90 7.00 -6.44
N VAL A 80 0.57 6.34 -5.34
CA VAL A 80 1.04 6.67 -3.97
C VAL A 80 1.39 5.37 -3.27
N ASP A 81 2.48 4.76 -3.72
CA ASP A 81 2.77 3.34 -3.48
C ASP A 81 4.25 3.07 -3.13
N GLY A 82 5.03 4.11 -2.84
CA GLY A 82 6.46 3.96 -2.56
C GLY A 82 7.29 3.50 -3.76
N GLY A 83 6.73 3.56 -4.98
CA GLY A 83 7.41 3.28 -6.23
C GLY A 83 7.06 1.94 -6.89
N SER A 84 6.13 1.15 -6.35
CA SER A 84 5.95 -0.28 -6.68
C SER A 84 5.78 -0.69 -8.16
N ASP A 85 5.60 0.26 -9.09
CA ASP A 85 5.46 -0.01 -10.52
C ASP A 85 6.17 1.07 -11.39
N PHE A 86 7.50 1.05 -11.38
CA PHE A 86 8.34 1.88 -12.28
C PHE A 86 9.62 1.12 -12.68
N THR A 87 9.51 0.19 -13.62
CA THR A 87 10.65 -0.52 -14.26
C THR A 87 10.48 -0.61 -15.76
#